data_AF-A0AAW5J0E4-F1
#
_entry.id   AF-A0AAW5J0E4-F1
#
_cell.length_a   1.000
_cell.length_b   1.000
_cell.length_c   1.000
_cell.angle_alpha   90.00
_cell.angle_beta   90.00
_cell.angle_gamma   90.00
#
_symmetry.space_group_name_H-M   'P 1'
#
loop_
_entity.id
_entity.type
_entity.pdbx_description
1 polymer ?
#
loop_
_entity_poly.entity_id
_entity_poly.type
_entity_poly.pdbx_seq_one_letter_code
_entity_poly.pdbx_strand_id
1 'polypeptide(L)'
;MAKAAIDGEQLGADDETDLLAVSCSSTDYIGHQVGTHAVETEDTYLRLDKAIADFLSYLDEKVGKGNYLVFLSADHGAMNNARFLQDCRIPAGNWDGDAVAEKLNQTLAQEYPNVGNLVKTVMNYQVFFNRNIIKKNKLDFAKIKQSVVDVLKEDCCVQYACDMEKTMTESIPEDVKMRIVNGYNRERSGDVAIVLKPNFYAHGMKGTDHGEWNPYDTHIPLIFMGCGIQHGATTRQTFMTDIVPTIAALLHVQAPNGCVGQPIF
;
A
#
# COMPACT_ATOMS: atom_id res chain seq x y z
N MET A 1 -10.48 20.64 12.19
CA MET A 1 -11.56 19.62 12.30
C MET A 1 -11.39 18.74 13.53
N ALA A 2 -10.25 18.05 13.70
CA ALA A 2 -10.00 17.17 14.88
C ALA A 2 -10.29 17.84 16.24
N LYS A 3 -9.75 19.04 16.50
CA LYS A 3 -10.02 19.80 17.73
C LYS A 3 -11.51 20.04 17.98
N ALA A 4 -12.25 20.43 16.94
CA ALA A 4 -13.68 20.67 17.03
C ALA A 4 -14.50 19.40 17.28
N ALA A 5 -14.05 18.24 16.77
CA ALA A 5 -14.68 16.95 17.08
C ALA A 5 -14.48 16.58 18.57
N ILE A 6 -13.28 16.82 19.10
CA ILE A 6 -13.00 16.61 20.53
C ILE A 6 -13.92 17.49 21.40
N ASP A 7 -14.03 18.79 21.10
CA ASP A 7 -14.91 19.68 21.86
C ASP A 7 -16.40 19.32 21.70
N GLY A 8 -16.83 19.00 20.48
CA GLY A 8 -18.24 18.77 20.16
C GLY A 8 -18.78 17.45 20.68
N GLU A 9 -17.98 16.38 20.61
CA GLU A 9 -18.34 15.04 21.08
C GLU A 9 -17.83 14.76 22.50
N GLN A 10 -17.11 15.71 23.12
CA GLN A 10 -16.53 15.59 24.47
C GLN A 10 -15.58 14.39 24.62
N LEU A 11 -14.76 14.14 23.58
CA LEU A 11 -13.87 12.97 23.56
C LEU A 11 -12.80 13.06 24.66
N GLY A 12 -12.71 12.02 25.49
CA GLY A 12 -11.78 11.94 26.62
C GLY A 12 -12.13 12.85 27.79
N ALA A 13 -13.40 13.26 27.92
CA ALA A 13 -13.90 14.08 29.03
C ALA A 13 -14.33 13.26 30.26
N ASP A 14 -14.48 11.94 30.12
CA ASP A 14 -14.80 11.00 31.20
C ASP A 14 -13.80 9.82 31.23
N ASP A 15 -14.13 8.77 31.98
CA ASP A 15 -13.26 7.61 32.20
C ASP A 15 -13.43 6.51 31.13
N GLU A 16 -14.38 6.66 30.19
CA GLU A 16 -14.56 5.72 29.08
C GLU A 16 -13.62 6.08 27.93
N THR A 17 -12.94 5.07 27.36
CA THR A 17 -11.94 5.33 26.31
C THR A 17 -12.60 5.62 24.96
N ASP A 18 -12.39 6.83 24.46
CA ASP A 18 -12.74 7.22 23.10
C ASP A 18 -11.63 6.95 22.07
N LEU A 19 -12.00 6.89 20.78
CA LEU A 19 -11.06 6.78 19.67
C LEU A 19 -11.29 7.88 18.62
N LEU A 20 -10.26 8.69 18.39
CA LEU A 20 -10.20 9.65 17.29
C LEU A 20 -9.17 9.21 16.25
N ALA A 21 -9.62 8.94 15.02
CA ALA A 21 -8.75 8.67 13.89
C ALA A 21 -8.68 9.89 12.96
N VAL A 22 -7.47 10.39 12.70
CA VAL A 22 -7.22 11.55 11.83
C VAL A 22 -6.21 11.16 10.75
N SER A 23 -6.59 11.32 9.49
CA SER A 23 -5.67 11.16 8.35
C SER A 23 -5.24 12.53 7.82
N CYS A 24 -3.93 12.70 7.63
CA CYS A 24 -3.33 13.92 7.09
C CYS A 24 -3.01 13.75 5.59
N SER A 25 -4.04 13.69 4.75
CA SER A 25 -3.90 13.29 3.34
C SER A 25 -3.13 14.26 2.43
N SER A 26 -2.86 15.49 2.88
CA SER A 26 -2.16 16.49 2.04
C SER A 26 -0.74 16.07 1.66
N THR A 27 -0.05 15.28 2.48
CA THR A 27 1.29 14.75 2.14
C THR A 27 1.25 13.86 0.91
N ASP A 28 0.21 13.03 0.78
CA ASP A 28 0.01 12.14 -0.36
C ASP A 28 -0.31 12.92 -1.64
N TYR A 29 -1.31 13.81 -1.61
CA TYR A 29 -1.67 14.62 -2.78
C TYR A 29 -0.51 15.47 -3.30
N ILE A 30 0.26 16.08 -2.41
CA ILE A 30 1.41 16.91 -2.79
C ILE A 30 2.52 16.01 -3.34
N GLY A 31 2.82 14.89 -2.68
CA GLY A 31 3.76 13.88 -3.17
C GLY A 31 3.42 13.41 -4.59
N HIS A 32 2.17 13.05 -4.85
CA HIS A 32 1.71 12.67 -6.18
C HIS A 32 1.91 13.75 -7.24
N GLN A 33 1.81 15.02 -6.87
CA GLN A 33 1.93 16.12 -7.83
C GLN A 33 3.38 16.49 -8.14
N VAL A 34 4.27 16.47 -7.14
CA VAL A 34 5.61 17.07 -7.24
C VAL A 34 6.76 16.11 -6.92
N GLY A 35 6.49 15.00 -6.24
CA GLY A 35 7.47 13.97 -5.87
C GLY A 35 8.13 14.23 -4.51
N THR A 36 8.84 13.22 -4.01
CA THR A 36 9.39 13.18 -2.64
C THR A 36 10.49 14.20 -2.35
N HIS A 37 11.23 14.64 -3.38
CA HIS A 37 12.37 15.57 -3.26
C HIS A 37 12.04 17.02 -3.62
N ALA A 38 10.76 17.36 -3.78
CA ALA A 38 10.32 18.71 -4.09
C ALA A 38 10.29 19.61 -2.85
N VAL A 39 10.55 20.91 -3.03
CA VAL A 39 10.47 21.91 -1.94
C VAL A 39 9.05 22.04 -1.39
N GLU A 40 8.03 21.79 -2.19
CA GLU A 40 6.63 21.75 -1.75
C GLU A 40 6.38 20.58 -0.78
N THR A 41 7.02 19.43 -1.02
CA THR A 41 6.94 18.27 -0.11
C THR A 41 7.64 18.58 1.21
N GLU A 42 8.83 19.21 1.17
CA GLU A 42 9.54 19.67 2.37
C GLU A 42 8.70 20.66 3.19
N ASP A 43 8.19 21.74 2.57
CA ASP A 43 7.35 22.74 3.25
C ASP A 43 6.08 22.12 3.84
N THR A 44 5.52 21.11 3.17
CA THR A 44 4.36 20.36 3.69
C THR A 44 4.69 19.68 5.01
N TYR A 45 5.82 18.99 5.11
CA TYR A 45 6.22 18.34 6.37
C TYR A 45 6.58 19.36 7.45
N LEU A 46 7.21 20.48 7.11
CA LEU A 46 7.48 21.57 8.06
C LEU A 46 6.19 22.17 8.65
N ARG A 47 5.12 22.24 7.85
CA ARG A 47 3.79 22.68 8.32
C ARG A 47 3.08 21.61 9.11
N LEU A 48 3.16 20.36 8.68
CA LEU A 48 2.56 19.23 9.38
C LEU A 48 3.16 19.07 10.77
N ASP A 49 4.47 19.21 10.92
CA ASP A 49 5.16 19.21 12.22
C ASP A 49 4.55 20.23 13.18
N LYS A 50 4.42 21.49 12.74
CA LYS A 50 3.80 22.56 13.53
C LYS A 50 2.34 22.27 13.87
N ALA A 51 1.59 21.70 12.93
CA ALA A 51 0.18 21.34 13.15
C ALA A 51 0.04 20.19 14.16
N ILE A 52 0.94 19.20 14.13
CA ILE A 52 0.99 18.12 15.11
C ILE A 52 1.35 18.70 16.48
N ALA A 53 2.36 19.56 16.59
CA ALA A 53 2.73 20.20 17.85
C ALA A 53 1.57 21.01 18.47
N ASP A 54 0.85 21.78 17.65
CA ASP A 54 -0.35 22.53 18.05
C ASP A 54 -1.51 21.61 18.47
N PHE A 55 -1.65 20.46 17.83
CA PHE A 55 -2.68 19.48 18.19
C PHE A 55 -2.35 18.77 19.52
N LEU A 56 -1.10 18.34 19.71
CA LEU A 56 -0.66 17.72 20.96
C LEU A 56 -0.75 18.67 22.15
N SER A 57 -0.38 19.94 21.96
CA SER A 57 -0.54 20.97 23.00
C SER A 57 -2.01 21.17 23.38
N TYR A 58 -2.91 21.12 22.40
CA TYR A 58 -4.35 21.17 22.65
C TYR A 58 -4.84 19.93 23.42
N LEU A 59 -4.35 18.73 23.12
CA LEU A 59 -4.68 17.51 23.89
C LEU A 59 -4.19 17.62 25.34
N ASP A 60 -2.97 18.15 25.55
CA ASP A 60 -2.43 18.40 26.89
C ASP A 60 -3.34 19.33 27.71
N GLU A 61 -3.93 20.36 27.09
CA GLU A 61 -4.86 21.29 27.74
C GLU A 61 -6.26 20.71 27.95
N LYS A 62 -6.77 19.93 27.00
CA LYS A 62 -8.17 19.48 26.97
C LYS A 62 -8.42 18.14 27.65
N VAL A 63 -7.55 17.16 27.39
CA VAL A 63 -7.66 15.80 27.93
C VAL A 63 -6.72 15.61 29.13
N GLY A 64 -5.59 16.33 29.12
CA GLY A 64 -4.58 16.25 30.15
C GLY A 64 -3.42 15.34 29.74
N LYS A 65 -2.20 15.86 29.92
CA LYS A 65 -0.98 15.10 29.62
C LYS A 65 -0.93 13.80 30.43
N GLY A 66 -0.76 12.68 29.72
CA GLY A 66 -0.74 11.34 30.32
C GLY A 66 -2.10 10.61 30.31
N ASN A 67 -3.19 11.31 29.95
CA ASN A 67 -4.53 10.72 29.85
C ASN A 67 -4.92 10.33 28.42
N TYR A 68 -4.05 10.57 27.43
CA TYR A 68 -4.26 10.16 26.05
C TYR A 68 -3.09 9.32 25.52
N LEU A 69 -3.38 8.46 24.56
CA LEU A 69 -2.42 7.66 23.81
C LEU A 69 -2.48 8.10 22.33
N VAL A 70 -1.33 8.40 21.75
CA VAL A 70 -1.17 8.66 20.31
C VAL A 70 -0.36 7.52 19.71
N PHE A 71 -0.85 6.98 18.60
CA PHE A 71 -0.01 6.28 17.65
C PHE A 71 -0.02 7.04 16.32
N LEU A 72 1.15 7.25 15.73
CA LEU A 72 1.31 7.92 14.44
C LEU A 72 2.06 6.97 13.51
N SER A 73 1.50 6.79 12.31
CA SER A 73 2.04 5.94 11.26
C SER A 73 1.74 6.55 9.89
N ALA A 74 2.27 5.93 8.84
CA ALA A 74 1.79 6.13 7.47
C ALA A 74 1.04 4.87 6.98
N ASP A 75 0.16 5.03 6.01
CA ASP A 75 -0.46 3.95 5.24
C ASP A 75 0.50 3.36 4.20
N HIS A 76 1.42 4.18 3.67
CA HIS A 76 2.52 3.77 2.82
C HIS A 76 3.65 4.83 2.83
N GLY A 77 4.79 4.47 2.24
CA GLY A 77 5.83 5.39 1.83
C GLY A 77 5.58 5.92 0.41
N ALA A 78 6.65 6.26 -0.31
CA ALA A 78 6.54 6.63 -1.70
C ALA A 78 7.88 6.41 -2.42
N MET A 79 7.80 6.05 -3.68
CA MET A 79 8.97 6.00 -4.55
C MET A 79 9.53 7.41 -4.81
N ASN A 80 10.81 7.52 -5.14
CA ASN A 80 11.36 8.75 -5.69
C ASN A 80 10.89 8.95 -7.14
N ASN A 81 10.67 10.19 -7.57
CA ASN A 81 10.28 10.50 -8.94
C ASN A 81 11.21 9.82 -9.97
N ALA A 82 10.65 9.06 -10.91
CA ALA A 82 11.44 8.28 -11.84
C ALA A 82 12.33 9.14 -12.76
N ARG A 83 11.88 10.35 -13.14
CA ARG A 83 12.70 11.25 -13.96
C ARG A 83 13.92 11.76 -13.18
N PHE A 84 13.72 12.15 -11.93
CA PHE A 84 14.80 12.52 -11.02
C PHE A 84 15.83 11.39 -10.87
N LEU A 85 15.36 10.15 -10.67
CA LEU A 85 16.25 8.98 -10.62
C LEU A 85 17.04 8.78 -11.92
N GLN A 86 16.40 8.93 -13.08
CA GLN A 86 17.07 8.85 -14.38
C GLN A 86 18.13 9.94 -14.56
N ASP A 87 17.86 11.18 -14.14
CA ASP A 87 18.82 12.28 -14.19
C ASP A 87 20.04 11.98 -13.28
N CYS A 88 19.82 11.23 -12.18
CA CYS A 88 20.86 10.66 -11.32
C CYS A 88 21.47 9.34 -11.84
N ARG A 89 21.13 8.89 -13.06
CA ARG A 89 21.61 7.64 -13.70
C ARG A 89 21.20 6.35 -12.97
N ILE A 90 20.10 6.40 -12.22
CA ILE A 90 19.49 5.23 -11.58
C ILE A 90 18.41 4.67 -12.53
N PRO A 91 18.38 3.35 -12.81
CA PRO A 91 17.31 2.75 -13.60
C PRO A 91 15.95 2.96 -12.92
N ALA A 92 15.02 3.59 -13.65
CA ALA A 92 13.66 3.91 -13.22
C ALA A 92 12.78 4.18 -14.44
N GLY A 93 11.46 4.06 -14.30
CA GLY A 93 10.53 4.38 -15.40
C GLY A 93 9.06 4.17 -15.08
N ASN A 94 8.21 4.66 -15.98
CA ASN A 94 6.78 4.38 -15.97
C ASN A 94 6.49 2.99 -16.57
N TRP A 95 5.45 2.32 -16.06
CA TRP A 95 4.89 1.10 -16.59
C TRP A 95 3.40 1.29 -16.92
N ASP A 96 3.02 1.08 -18.18
CA ASP A 96 1.65 1.36 -18.65
C ASP A 96 0.79 0.09 -18.63
N GLY A 97 -0.07 -0.02 -17.61
CA GLY A 97 -0.97 -1.16 -17.43
C GLY A 97 -1.98 -1.33 -18.57
N ASP A 98 -2.47 -0.23 -19.16
CA ASP A 98 -3.44 -0.29 -20.27
C ASP A 98 -2.76 -0.79 -21.55
N ALA A 99 -1.55 -0.31 -21.84
CA ALA A 99 -0.75 -0.81 -22.95
C ALA A 99 -0.40 -2.30 -22.78
N VAL A 100 -0.13 -2.73 -21.54
CA VAL A 100 0.08 -4.15 -21.21
C VAL A 100 -1.21 -4.96 -21.44
N ALA A 101 -2.37 -4.47 -20.99
CA ALA A 101 -3.65 -5.13 -21.22
C ALA A 101 -3.95 -5.31 -22.72
N GLU A 102 -3.61 -4.31 -23.55
CA GLU A 102 -3.72 -4.39 -25.00
C GLU A 102 -2.77 -5.44 -25.57
N LYS A 103 -1.48 -5.41 -25.22
CA LYS A 103 -0.47 -6.39 -25.66
C LYS A 103 -0.88 -7.83 -25.30
N LEU A 104 -1.39 -8.05 -24.09
CA LEU A 104 -1.87 -9.36 -23.65
C LEU A 104 -3.05 -9.84 -24.50
N ASN A 105 -4.03 -8.97 -24.77
CA ASN A 105 -5.16 -9.33 -25.63
C ASN A 105 -4.75 -9.59 -27.08
N GLN A 106 -3.82 -8.80 -27.64
CA GLN A 106 -3.27 -9.02 -28.97
C GLN A 106 -2.55 -10.38 -29.07
N THR A 107 -1.78 -10.74 -28.04
CA THR A 107 -1.08 -12.03 -27.98
C THR A 107 -2.07 -13.20 -27.89
N LEU A 108 -3.03 -13.11 -26.96
CA LEU A 108 -4.05 -14.15 -26.77
C LEU A 108 -4.96 -14.32 -28.00
N ALA A 109 -5.20 -13.26 -28.78
CA ALA A 109 -6.01 -13.35 -30.00
C ALA A 109 -5.38 -14.22 -31.09
N GLN A 110 -4.06 -14.44 -31.06
CA GLN A 110 -3.37 -15.35 -31.98
C GLN A 110 -3.67 -16.82 -31.66
N GLU A 111 -3.75 -17.17 -30.37
CA GLU A 111 -4.09 -18.52 -29.91
C GLU A 111 -5.61 -18.77 -29.88
N TYR A 112 -6.39 -17.74 -29.57
CA TYR A 112 -7.84 -17.81 -29.37
C TYR A 112 -8.57 -16.79 -30.27
N PRO A 113 -8.56 -16.98 -31.59
CA PRO A 113 -9.16 -16.02 -32.51
C PRO A 113 -10.69 -15.97 -32.37
N ASN A 114 -11.27 -14.79 -32.61
CA ASN A 114 -12.71 -14.53 -32.68
C ASN A 114 -13.53 -14.72 -31.38
N VAL A 115 -12.87 -14.82 -30.22
CA VAL A 115 -13.57 -14.96 -28.92
C VAL A 115 -13.79 -13.62 -28.20
N GLY A 116 -13.16 -12.54 -28.66
CA GLY A 116 -13.10 -11.23 -28.00
C GLY A 116 -11.96 -11.14 -26.98
N ASN A 117 -11.85 -9.98 -26.31
CA ASN A 117 -10.78 -9.73 -25.35
C ASN A 117 -10.90 -10.62 -24.10
N LEU A 118 -9.89 -11.45 -23.85
CA LEU A 118 -9.84 -12.35 -22.69
C LEU A 118 -9.35 -11.64 -21.43
N VAL A 119 -8.44 -10.67 -21.57
CA VAL A 119 -8.05 -9.76 -20.49
C VAL A 119 -9.04 -8.60 -20.46
N LYS A 120 -9.65 -8.38 -19.29
CA LYS A 120 -10.62 -7.31 -19.05
C LYS A 120 -9.92 -6.00 -18.73
N THR A 121 -8.94 -6.03 -17.83
CA THR A 121 -8.15 -4.88 -17.39
C THR A 121 -6.89 -5.37 -16.66
N VAL A 122 -5.90 -4.49 -16.57
CA VAL A 122 -4.74 -4.63 -15.70
C VAL A 122 -4.79 -3.47 -14.72
N MET A 123 -4.93 -3.76 -13.44
CA MET A 123 -5.05 -2.75 -12.39
C MET A 123 -4.45 -3.28 -11.10
N ASN A 124 -3.92 -2.39 -10.24
CA ASN A 124 -3.26 -2.77 -8.98
C ASN A 124 -2.21 -3.87 -9.17
N TYR A 125 -1.43 -3.79 -10.25
CA TYR A 125 -0.45 -4.79 -10.66
C TYR A 125 -1.02 -6.21 -10.75
N GLN A 126 -2.28 -6.33 -11.16
CA GLN A 126 -2.99 -7.60 -11.34
C GLN A 126 -3.71 -7.65 -12.67
N VAL A 127 -3.74 -8.84 -13.29
CA VAL A 127 -4.50 -9.08 -14.53
C VAL A 127 -5.88 -9.63 -14.18
N PHE A 128 -6.93 -8.96 -14.64
CA PHE A 128 -8.32 -9.39 -14.49
C PHE A 128 -8.82 -9.96 -15.82
N PHE A 129 -9.42 -11.14 -15.79
CA PHE A 129 -9.90 -11.82 -17.01
C PHE A 129 -11.42 -11.75 -17.18
N ASN A 130 -11.89 -11.75 -18.43
CA ASN A 130 -13.29 -11.89 -18.78
C ASN A 130 -13.77 -13.35 -18.60
N ARG A 131 -14.02 -13.74 -17.34
CA ARG A 131 -14.43 -15.12 -16.97
C ARG A 131 -15.67 -15.62 -17.72
N ASN A 132 -16.58 -14.73 -18.11
CA ASN A 132 -17.77 -15.08 -18.90
C ASN A 132 -17.42 -15.53 -20.33
N ILE A 133 -16.48 -14.83 -20.99
CA ILE A 133 -16.02 -15.18 -22.34
C ILE A 133 -15.28 -16.52 -22.31
N ILE A 134 -14.40 -16.70 -21.33
CA ILE A 134 -13.61 -17.92 -21.14
C ILE A 134 -14.53 -19.13 -20.93
N LYS A 135 -15.52 -19.02 -20.04
CA LYS A 135 -16.50 -20.09 -19.78
C LYS A 135 -17.39 -20.36 -20.99
N LYS A 136 -17.92 -19.34 -21.65
CA LYS A 136 -18.80 -19.48 -22.83
C LYS A 136 -18.11 -20.25 -23.96
N ASN A 137 -16.82 -19.97 -24.19
CA ASN A 137 -16.03 -20.61 -25.24
C ASN A 137 -15.31 -21.90 -24.76
N LYS A 138 -15.55 -22.35 -23.52
CA LYS A 138 -14.95 -23.55 -22.91
C LYS A 138 -13.42 -23.58 -23.00
N LEU A 139 -12.78 -22.41 -22.82
CA LEU A 139 -11.32 -22.28 -22.91
C LEU A 139 -10.65 -22.77 -21.63
N ASP A 140 -9.45 -23.33 -21.77
CA ASP A 140 -8.61 -23.72 -20.63
C ASP A 140 -8.05 -22.46 -19.94
N PHE A 141 -8.61 -22.15 -18.78
CA PHE A 141 -8.20 -20.96 -18.04
C PHE A 141 -6.79 -21.06 -17.45
N ALA A 142 -6.35 -22.26 -17.06
CA ALA A 142 -5.00 -22.44 -16.53
C ALA A 142 -3.96 -22.18 -17.62
N LYS A 143 -4.22 -22.66 -18.85
CA LYS A 143 -3.37 -22.37 -20.01
C LYS A 143 -3.34 -20.86 -20.34
N ILE A 144 -4.49 -20.19 -20.33
CA ILE A 144 -4.57 -18.74 -20.55
C ILE A 144 -3.74 -17.96 -19.51
N LYS A 145 -3.88 -18.29 -18.21
CA LYS A 145 -3.08 -17.66 -17.15
C LYS A 145 -1.57 -17.86 -17.40
N GLN A 146 -1.17 -19.07 -17.80
CA GLN A 146 0.23 -19.36 -18.08
C GLN A 146 0.77 -18.54 -19.26
N SER A 147 0.05 -18.48 -20.39
CA SER A 147 0.44 -17.64 -21.54
C SER A 147 0.60 -16.17 -21.14
N VAL A 148 -0.30 -15.65 -20.29
CA VAL A 148 -0.18 -14.28 -19.78
C VAL A 148 1.05 -14.09 -18.89
N VAL A 149 1.30 -15.02 -17.96
CA VAL A 149 2.50 -14.98 -17.10
C VAL A 149 3.78 -15.00 -17.94
N ASP A 150 3.83 -15.82 -18.98
CA ASP A 150 5.02 -15.94 -19.84
C ASP A 150 5.27 -14.65 -20.62
N VAL A 151 4.22 -14.02 -21.18
CA VAL A 151 4.33 -12.71 -21.86
C VAL A 151 4.77 -11.60 -20.89
N LEU A 152 4.28 -11.61 -19.65
CA LEU A 152 4.67 -10.64 -18.63
C LEU A 152 6.15 -10.79 -18.24
N LYS A 153 6.69 -12.02 -18.22
CA LYS A 153 8.11 -12.27 -17.92
C LYS A 153 9.07 -11.76 -19.01
N GLU A 154 8.57 -11.48 -20.21
CA GLU A 154 9.34 -10.85 -21.29
C GLU A 154 9.40 -9.32 -21.17
N ASP A 155 8.54 -8.71 -20.34
CA ASP A 155 8.55 -7.27 -20.11
C ASP A 155 9.80 -6.87 -19.29
N CYS A 156 10.57 -5.91 -19.82
CA CYS A 156 11.81 -5.48 -19.20
C CYS A 156 11.61 -4.73 -17.87
N CYS A 157 10.40 -4.24 -17.58
CA CYS A 157 10.02 -3.60 -16.33
C CYS A 157 9.55 -4.60 -15.27
N VAL A 158 9.12 -5.80 -15.67
CA VAL A 158 8.59 -6.81 -14.75
C VAL A 158 9.75 -7.58 -14.09
N GLN A 159 9.69 -7.70 -12.77
CA GLN A 159 10.61 -8.54 -12.00
C GLN A 159 10.04 -9.94 -11.79
N TYR A 160 8.77 -10.04 -11.40
CA TYR A 160 8.06 -11.31 -11.25
C TYR A 160 6.64 -11.21 -11.79
N ALA A 161 6.13 -12.32 -12.32
CA ALA A 161 4.72 -12.49 -12.62
C ALA A 161 4.31 -13.91 -12.27
N CYS A 162 3.16 -14.08 -11.62
CA CYS A 162 2.68 -15.40 -11.22
C CYS A 162 1.16 -15.49 -11.12
N ASP A 163 0.66 -16.72 -11.26
CA ASP A 163 -0.72 -17.07 -10.91
C ASP A 163 -0.92 -16.87 -9.40
N MET A 164 -1.85 -15.98 -9.01
CA MET A 164 -2.05 -15.63 -7.60
C MET A 164 -2.46 -16.83 -6.74
N GLU A 165 -3.16 -17.82 -7.32
CA GLU A 165 -3.57 -19.05 -6.64
C GLU A 165 -2.40 -20.04 -6.41
N LYS A 166 -1.24 -19.80 -7.04
CA LYS A 166 -0.05 -20.67 -6.96
C LYS A 166 1.18 -19.98 -6.39
N THR A 167 1.04 -18.74 -5.90
CA THR A 167 2.12 -17.90 -5.39
C THR A 167 3.09 -18.64 -4.46
N MET A 168 2.59 -19.48 -3.54
CA MET A 168 3.42 -20.17 -2.54
C MET A 168 4.44 -21.16 -3.13
N THR A 169 4.20 -21.67 -4.34
CA THR A 169 5.09 -22.64 -5.02
C THR A 169 5.97 -22.00 -6.09
N GLU A 170 5.86 -20.69 -6.30
CA GLU A 170 6.66 -19.96 -7.28
C GLU A 170 8.09 -19.75 -6.79
N SER A 171 9.03 -19.63 -7.74
CA SER A 171 10.43 -19.31 -7.45
C SER A 171 10.63 -17.80 -7.21
N ILE A 172 9.87 -17.25 -6.26
CA ILE A 172 9.88 -15.85 -5.84
C ILE A 172 10.38 -15.78 -4.39
N PRO A 173 11.18 -14.77 -3.99
CA PRO A 173 11.61 -14.60 -2.60
C PRO A 173 10.43 -14.57 -1.62
N GLU A 174 10.63 -15.16 -0.44
CA GLU A 174 9.57 -15.38 0.55
C GLU A 174 8.83 -14.09 0.94
N ASP A 175 9.55 -12.99 1.19
CA ASP A 175 8.93 -11.72 1.59
C ASP A 175 7.99 -11.16 0.51
N VAL A 176 8.35 -11.33 -0.77
CA VAL A 176 7.51 -10.93 -1.90
C VAL A 176 6.28 -11.85 -2.01
N LYS A 177 6.48 -13.18 -1.91
CA LYS A 177 5.36 -14.15 -1.94
C LYS A 177 4.35 -13.86 -0.84
N MET A 178 4.81 -13.65 0.39
CA MET A 178 3.93 -13.42 1.53
C MET A 178 3.13 -12.11 1.38
N ARG A 179 3.71 -11.07 0.78
CA ARG A 179 2.98 -9.83 0.47
C ARG A 179 1.91 -10.04 -0.60
N ILE A 180 2.21 -10.80 -1.66
CA ILE A 180 1.20 -11.17 -2.68
C ILE A 180 0.06 -11.98 -2.03
N VAL A 181 0.38 -12.96 -1.18
CA VAL A 181 -0.61 -13.80 -0.49
C VAL A 181 -1.46 -12.98 0.48
N ASN A 182 -0.84 -12.13 1.29
CA ASN A 182 -1.57 -11.27 2.23
C ASN A 182 -2.42 -10.21 1.52
N GLY A 183 -2.02 -9.75 0.33
CA GLY A 183 -2.77 -8.82 -0.52
C GLY A 183 -3.83 -9.46 -1.41
N TYR A 184 -3.91 -10.81 -1.44
CA TYR A 184 -4.85 -11.53 -2.28
C TYR A 184 -6.22 -11.69 -1.60
N ASN A 185 -7.25 -11.15 -2.24
CA ASN A 185 -8.64 -11.41 -1.91
C ASN A 185 -9.30 -12.21 -3.03
N ARG A 186 -9.66 -13.46 -2.77
CA ARG A 186 -10.27 -14.40 -3.73
C ARG A 186 -11.45 -13.83 -4.53
N GLU A 187 -12.20 -12.89 -3.97
CA GLU A 187 -13.40 -12.33 -4.59
C GLU A 187 -13.15 -11.02 -5.34
N ARG A 188 -12.01 -10.36 -5.11
CA ARG A 188 -11.76 -8.97 -5.54
C ARG A 188 -10.42 -8.75 -6.22
N SER A 189 -9.45 -9.64 -6.04
CA SER A 189 -8.17 -9.59 -6.72
C SER A 189 -8.26 -10.18 -8.13
N GLY A 190 -7.30 -9.79 -8.96
CA GLY A 190 -7.07 -10.39 -10.26
C GLY A 190 -6.49 -11.80 -10.12
N ASP A 191 -6.18 -12.38 -11.27
CA ASP A 191 -5.81 -13.79 -11.38
C ASP A 191 -4.30 -14.01 -11.52
N VAL A 192 -3.58 -13.00 -11.99
CA VAL A 192 -2.12 -12.99 -12.15
C VAL A 192 -1.58 -11.74 -11.45
N ALA A 193 -0.62 -11.90 -10.56
CA ALA A 193 0.12 -10.82 -9.94
C ALA A 193 1.32 -10.43 -10.81
N ILE A 194 1.65 -9.14 -10.78
CA ILE A 194 2.78 -8.51 -11.43
C ILE A 194 3.58 -7.81 -10.32
N VAL A 195 4.89 -7.99 -10.32
CA VAL A 195 5.82 -7.27 -9.45
C VAL A 195 6.82 -6.60 -10.36
N LEU A 196 6.90 -5.27 -10.31
CA LEU A 196 7.86 -4.54 -11.13
C LEU A 196 9.26 -4.58 -10.53
N LYS A 197 10.25 -4.26 -11.36
CA LYS A 197 11.60 -3.99 -10.90
C LYS A 197 11.61 -2.71 -10.04
N PRO A 198 12.58 -2.59 -9.11
CA PRO A 198 12.70 -1.38 -8.31
C PRO A 198 12.74 -0.11 -9.17
N ASN A 199 12.07 0.92 -8.69
CA ASN A 199 11.92 2.24 -9.34
C ASN A 199 11.07 2.26 -10.63
N PHE A 200 10.28 1.21 -10.86
CA PHE A 200 9.24 1.18 -11.88
C PHE A 200 7.87 1.13 -11.20
N TYR A 201 6.90 1.83 -11.78
CA TYR A 201 5.59 2.07 -11.17
C TYR A 201 4.56 2.42 -12.25
N ALA A 202 3.29 2.12 -11.98
CA ALA A 202 2.18 2.32 -12.91
C ALA A 202 1.67 3.77 -12.96
N HIS A 203 2.56 4.75 -13.11
CA HIS A 203 2.23 6.16 -13.08
C HIS A 203 3.14 7.00 -13.96
N GLY A 204 2.63 8.16 -14.40
CA GLY A 204 3.37 9.09 -15.25
C GLY A 204 4.70 9.57 -14.66
N MET A 205 5.56 10.15 -15.50
CA MET A 205 6.92 10.57 -15.13
C MET A 205 6.99 11.83 -14.23
N LYS A 206 5.85 12.45 -13.92
CA LYS A 206 5.75 13.63 -13.03
C LYS A 206 5.34 13.18 -11.64
N GLY A 207 5.83 13.86 -10.60
CA GLY A 207 5.41 13.58 -9.24
C GLY A 207 5.92 12.23 -8.74
N THR A 208 5.09 11.49 -8.00
CA THR A 208 5.39 10.11 -7.65
C THR A 208 4.10 9.30 -7.44
N ASP A 209 4.24 8.00 -7.21
CA ASP A 209 3.16 7.11 -6.79
C ASP A 209 3.73 6.07 -5.82
N HIS A 210 2.88 5.17 -5.37
CA HIS A 210 3.18 4.07 -4.46
C HIS A 210 2.36 2.83 -4.84
N GLY A 211 2.55 1.74 -4.12
CA GLY A 211 1.77 0.50 -4.27
C GLY A 211 2.59 -0.73 -4.62
N GLU A 212 3.92 -0.61 -4.63
CA GLU A 212 4.84 -1.73 -4.79
C GLU A 212 5.33 -2.28 -3.45
N TRP A 213 5.92 -3.47 -3.47
CA TRP A 213 6.39 -4.14 -2.25
C TRP A 213 7.69 -3.56 -1.68
N ASN A 214 8.41 -2.76 -2.48
CA ASN A 214 9.76 -2.30 -2.17
C ASN A 214 9.81 -1.46 -0.88
N PRO A 215 10.97 -1.39 -0.20
CA PRO A 215 11.09 -0.68 1.06
C PRO A 215 10.69 0.80 1.01
N TYR A 216 10.86 1.49 -0.12
CA TYR A 216 10.46 2.90 -0.24
C TYR A 216 8.94 3.12 -0.13
N ASP A 217 8.12 2.10 -0.45
CA ASP A 217 6.66 2.15 -0.32
C ASP A 217 6.18 1.48 0.98
N THR A 218 6.93 0.50 1.50
CA THR A 218 6.44 -0.35 2.61
C THR A 218 7.09 -0.07 3.95
N HIS A 219 8.17 0.70 3.99
CA HIS A 219 8.79 1.14 5.24
C HIS A 219 8.12 2.43 5.73
N ILE A 220 7.29 2.27 6.76
CA ILE A 220 6.51 3.35 7.38
C ILE A 220 7.04 3.68 8.78
N PRO A 221 6.96 4.95 9.22
CA PRO A 221 7.23 5.28 10.61
C PRO A 221 6.16 4.67 11.52
N LEU A 222 6.52 4.34 12.75
CA LEU A 222 5.57 3.97 13.80
C LEU A 222 6.02 4.57 15.12
N ILE A 223 5.22 5.51 15.64
CA ILE A 223 5.49 6.23 16.88
C ILE A 223 4.32 5.97 17.82
N PHE A 224 4.62 5.54 19.05
CA PHE A 224 3.67 5.55 20.16
C PHE A 224 4.08 6.63 21.17
N MET A 225 3.12 7.33 21.76
CA MET A 225 3.36 8.39 22.74
C MET A 225 2.17 8.53 23.69
N GLY A 226 2.42 8.83 24.96
CA GLY A 226 1.38 9.15 25.94
C GLY A 226 1.21 8.05 26.98
N CYS A 227 -0.03 7.83 27.41
CA CYS A 227 -0.38 6.89 28.48
C CYS A 227 0.24 5.50 28.25
N GLY A 228 0.94 4.98 29.25
CA GLY A 228 1.53 3.63 29.20
C GLY A 228 2.76 3.45 28.31
N ILE A 229 3.25 4.51 27.63
CA ILE A 229 4.39 4.41 26.72
C ILE A 229 5.67 4.96 27.35
N GLN A 230 6.73 4.14 27.36
CA GLN A 230 8.06 4.56 27.76
C GLN A 230 8.87 5.08 26.57
N HIS A 231 9.72 6.08 26.81
CA HIS A 231 10.62 6.59 25.76
C HIS A 231 11.66 5.53 25.37
N GLY A 232 11.83 5.34 24.07
CA GLY A 232 12.81 4.42 23.50
C GLY A 232 12.67 4.33 21.99
N ALA A 233 13.47 3.46 21.40
CA ALA A 233 13.40 3.13 19.98
C ALA A 233 13.82 1.67 19.78
N THR A 234 13.35 1.07 18.69
CA THR A 234 13.77 -0.26 18.27
C THR A 234 13.97 -0.30 16.77
N THR A 235 14.95 -1.09 16.32
CA THR A 235 15.15 -1.45 14.91
C THR A 235 14.70 -2.88 14.63
N ARG A 236 14.03 -3.53 15.60
CA ARG A 236 13.38 -4.83 15.40
C ARG A 236 12.32 -4.67 14.31
N GLN A 237 12.29 -5.60 13.37
CA GLN A 237 11.26 -5.64 12.35
C GLN A 237 9.88 -5.80 12.99
N THR A 238 8.94 -4.99 12.54
CA THR A 238 7.51 -5.02 12.88
C THR A 238 6.70 -4.89 11.60
N PHE A 239 5.41 -5.20 11.67
CA PHE A 239 4.48 -5.11 10.55
C PHE A 239 3.40 -4.08 10.82
N MET A 240 2.84 -3.48 9.77
CA MET A 240 1.67 -2.59 9.89
C MET A 240 0.52 -3.26 10.65
N THR A 241 0.36 -4.57 10.48
CA THR A 241 -0.66 -5.38 11.17
C THR A 241 -0.46 -5.50 12.68
N ASP A 242 0.70 -5.11 13.21
CA ASP A 242 1.04 -5.19 14.62
C ASP A 242 0.54 -3.98 15.43
N ILE A 243 0.14 -2.89 14.75
CA ILE A 243 -0.31 -1.64 15.41
C ILE A 243 -1.57 -1.91 16.25
N VAL A 244 -2.61 -2.46 15.62
CA VAL A 244 -3.91 -2.68 16.27
C VAL A 244 -3.84 -3.67 17.45
N PRO A 245 -3.19 -4.85 17.38
CA PRO A 245 -3.08 -5.72 18.54
C PRO A 245 -2.24 -5.10 19.68
N THR A 246 -1.29 -4.19 19.37
CA THR A 246 -0.58 -3.42 20.39
C THR A 246 -1.53 -2.48 21.14
N ILE A 247 -2.36 -1.72 20.41
CA ILE A 247 -3.37 -0.85 21.01
C ILE A 247 -4.40 -1.66 21.82
N ALA A 248 -4.89 -2.78 21.26
CA ALA A 248 -5.83 -3.65 21.96
C ALA A 248 -5.26 -4.18 23.29
N ALA A 249 -3.98 -4.57 23.30
CA ALA A 249 -3.30 -5.01 24.51
C ALA A 249 -3.16 -3.90 25.56
N LEU A 250 -2.83 -2.66 25.13
CA LEU A 250 -2.75 -1.50 26.01
C LEU A 250 -4.12 -1.12 26.63
N LEU A 251 -5.20 -1.27 25.86
CA LEU A 251 -6.56 -0.96 26.30
C LEU A 251 -7.27 -2.13 27.00
N HIS A 252 -6.61 -3.29 27.11
CA HIS A 252 -7.21 -4.52 27.64
C HIS A 252 -8.51 -4.95 26.94
N VAL A 253 -8.59 -4.73 25.63
CA VAL A 253 -9.72 -5.14 24.78
C VAL A 253 -9.32 -6.27 23.83
N GLN A 254 -10.32 -7.01 23.37
CA GLN A 254 -10.12 -8.04 22.36
C GLN A 254 -9.68 -7.41 21.03
N ALA A 255 -8.57 -7.89 20.46
CA ALA A 255 -8.13 -7.50 19.11
C ALA A 255 -9.19 -7.90 18.06
N PRO A 256 -9.27 -7.18 16.92
CA PRO A 256 -10.25 -7.47 15.87
C PRO A 256 -10.23 -8.93 15.40
N ASN A 257 -11.39 -9.43 14.98
CA ASN A 257 -11.62 -10.84 14.65
C ASN A 257 -10.81 -11.38 13.44
N GLY A 258 -10.21 -10.51 12.64
CA GLY A 258 -9.30 -10.86 11.54
C GLY A 258 -7.84 -10.47 11.79
N CYS A 259 -7.46 -10.17 13.03
CA CYS A 259 -6.11 -9.74 13.36
C CYS A 259 -5.09 -10.87 13.13
N VAL A 260 -4.07 -10.61 12.32
CA VAL A 260 -2.95 -11.52 12.04
C VAL A 260 -1.62 -11.04 12.64
N GLY A 261 -1.56 -9.78 13.08
CA GLY A 261 -0.38 -9.22 13.73
C GLY A 261 -0.25 -9.62 15.19
N GLN A 262 0.83 -9.16 15.81
CA GLN A 262 1.16 -9.42 17.21
C GLN A 262 1.44 -8.12 17.95
N PRO A 263 1.11 -8.01 19.26
CA PRO A 263 1.47 -6.84 20.05
C PRO A 263 3.00 -6.60 20.07
N ILE A 264 3.39 -5.34 19.99
CA ILE A 264 4.78 -4.88 20.07
C ILE A 264 5.10 -4.61 21.54
N PHE A 265 5.73 -5.58 22.21
CA PHE A 265 6.35 -5.41 23.54
C PHE A 265 7.86 -5.18 23.45
#